data_AF-A0A7S4AQD0-F1
#
_entry.id   AF-A0A7S4AQD0-F1
#
_cell.length_a   1.000
_cell.length_b   1.000
_cell.length_c   1.000
_cell.angle_alpha   90.00
_cell.angle_beta   90.00
_cell.angle_gamma   90.00
#
_symmetry.space_group_name_H-M   'P 1'
#
loop_
_entity.id
_entity.type
_entity.pdbx_description
1 polymer ?
#
loop_
_entity_poly.entity_id
_entity_poly.type
_entity_poly.pdbx_seq_one_letter_code
_entity_poly.pdbx_strand_id
1 'polypeptide(L)'
;AGYSGHDSNGYRNATKELTKKRGYVTKTTKNTKTTYALTEKGRKHLVDTGVIVVAAEPVDNRELHIRFKDILKKCVQAPAVKLGAVFEELEDGDWHGSKELLAVAGYERSDSTGYKNIISGMKTLGLLEKSGSKFRFSDKAFKFGRP
;
A
#
# COMPACT_ATOMS: atom_id res chain seq x y z
N ALA A 1 32.56 1.96 -8.27
CA ALA A 1 32.44 3.27 -7.59
C ALA A 1 31.56 4.19 -8.43
N GLY A 2 30.57 4.89 -7.87
CA GLY A 2 29.79 5.85 -8.69
C GLY A 2 28.38 6.20 -8.23
N TYR A 3 27.87 5.63 -7.13
CA TYR A 3 26.53 5.93 -6.60
C TYR A 3 26.57 6.59 -5.22
N SER A 4 27.68 7.25 -4.87
CA SER A 4 27.93 7.84 -3.55
C SER A 4 27.01 9.02 -3.20
N GLY A 5 26.18 9.49 -4.13
CA GLY A 5 25.15 10.51 -3.91
C GLY A 5 24.34 10.80 -5.17
N HIS A 6 23.23 11.53 -5.03
CA HIS A 6 22.35 11.88 -6.16
C HIS A 6 23.05 12.74 -7.24
N ASP A 7 24.12 13.45 -6.86
CA ASP A 7 24.95 14.25 -7.77
C ASP A 7 26.13 13.49 -8.37
N SER A 8 26.35 12.24 -7.97
CA SER A 8 27.43 11.43 -8.52
C SER A 8 27.19 11.15 -10.01
N ASN A 9 28.28 11.09 -10.78
CA ASN A 9 28.22 10.81 -12.22
C ASN A 9 27.53 9.47 -12.51
N GLY A 10 27.77 8.43 -11.70
CA GLY A 10 27.11 7.14 -11.88
C GLY A 10 25.60 7.21 -11.65
N TYR A 11 25.14 7.89 -10.59
CA TYR A 11 23.72 8.11 -10.35
C TYR A 11 23.04 8.92 -11.47
N ARG A 12 23.66 10.03 -11.91
CA ARG A 12 23.13 10.87 -12.99
C ARG A 12 23.07 10.11 -14.32
N ASN A 13 24.10 9.32 -14.63
CA ASN A 13 24.14 8.52 -15.85
C ASN A 13 23.08 7.41 -15.84
N ALA A 14 22.96 6.66 -14.74
CA ALA A 14 21.92 5.64 -14.58
C ALA A 14 20.51 6.25 -14.67
N THR A 15 20.28 7.38 -14.02
CA THR A 15 18.98 8.08 -14.07
C THR A 15 18.67 8.55 -15.49
N LYS A 16 19.63 9.15 -16.20
CA LYS A 16 19.47 9.57 -17.60
C LYS A 16 19.21 8.37 -18.51
N GLU A 17 19.84 7.23 -18.26
CA GLU A 17 19.62 6.01 -19.00
C GLU A 17 18.20 5.47 -18.80
N LEU A 18 17.76 5.33 -17.55
CA LEU A 18 16.42 4.83 -17.21
C LEU A 18 15.30 5.74 -17.73
N THR A 19 15.52 7.07 -17.72
CA THR A 19 14.52 8.06 -18.14
C THR A 19 14.52 8.35 -19.63
N LYS A 20 15.67 8.68 -20.22
CA LYS A 20 15.77 9.14 -21.63
C LYS A 20 16.05 8.02 -22.62
N LYS A 21 16.92 7.06 -22.27
CA LYS A 21 17.35 6.02 -23.22
C LYS A 21 16.39 4.82 -23.24
N ARG A 22 16.07 4.30 -22.05
CA ARG A 22 15.22 3.10 -21.92
C ARG A 22 13.73 3.44 -21.85
N GLY A 23 13.41 4.60 -21.26
CA GLY A 23 12.02 5.03 -21.05
C GLY A 23 11.28 4.20 -20.01
N TYR A 24 12.01 3.60 -19.06
CA TYR A 24 11.44 2.78 -17.99
C TYR A 24 10.91 3.61 -16.82
N VAL A 25 11.39 4.84 -16.69
CA VAL A 25 11.04 5.75 -15.60
C VAL A 25 10.65 7.11 -16.17
N THR A 26 9.56 7.69 -15.68
CA THR A 26 9.23 9.10 -15.88
C THR A 26 9.76 9.93 -14.72
N LYS A 27 10.25 11.13 -15.03
CA LYS A 27 10.75 12.11 -14.06
C LYS A 27 9.86 13.34 -14.12
N THR A 28 9.26 13.71 -13.00
CA THR A 28 8.43 14.91 -12.89
C THR A 28 9.03 15.83 -11.83
N THR A 29 9.20 17.12 -12.15
CA THR A 29 9.69 18.12 -11.19
C THR A 29 8.63 19.19 -11.00
N LYS A 30 8.15 19.38 -9.76
CA LYS A 30 7.20 20.43 -9.39
C LYS A 30 7.68 21.11 -8.11
N ASN A 31 7.72 22.45 -8.11
CA ASN A 31 8.08 23.29 -6.97
C ASN A 31 9.25 22.69 -6.15
N THR A 32 10.41 22.53 -6.80
CA THR A 32 11.67 21.95 -6.29
C THR A 32 11.69 20.44 -5.99
N LYS A 33 10.55 19.76 -5.91
CA LYS A 33 10.49 18.31 -5.68
C LYS A 33 10.54 17.54 -7.00
N THR A 34 11.51 16.64 -7.12
CA THR A 34 11.60 15.68 -8.23
C THR A 34 11.05 14.33 -7.78
N THR A 35 10.10 13.80 -8.53
CA THR A 35 9.56 12.44 -8.35
C THR A 35 9.88 11.58 -9.57
N TYR A 36 10.08 10.29 -9.31
CA TYR A 36 10.31 9.28 -10.32
C TYR A 36 9.20 8.23 -10.24
N ALA A 37 8.66 7.82 -11.38
CA ALA A 37 7.64 6.78 -11.44
C ALA A 37 7.98 5.77 -12.54
N LEU A 38 7.69 4.49 -12.30
CA LEU A 38 7.83 3.46 -13.33
C LEU A 38 6.79 3.67 -14.44
N THR A 39 7.23 3.59 -15.70
CA THR A 39 6.35 3.51 -16.86
C THR A 39 5.81 2.08 -17.02
N GLU A 40 4.78 1.90 -17.85
CA GLU A 40 4.31 0.56 -18.22
C GLU A 40 5.42 -0.30 -18.84
N LYS A 41 6.25 0.32 -19.71
CA LYS A 41 7.42 -0.33 -20.30
C LYS A 41 8.43 -0.76 -19.22
N GLY A 42 8.68 0.10 -18.23
CA GLY A 42 9.55 -0.22 -17.10
C GLY A 42 9.01 -1.35 -16.24
N ARG A 43 7.70 -1.34 -15.93
CA ARG A 43 7.04 -2.44 -15.22
C ARG A 43 7.16 -3.76 -15.97
N LYS A 44 6.83 -3.77 -17.27
CA LYS A 44 6.94 -4.96 -18.12
C LYS A 44 8.37 -5.51 -18.14
N HIS A 45 9.37 -4.65 -18.31
CA HIS A 45 10.77 -5.07 -18.28
C HIS A 45 11.16 -5.75 -16.97
N LEU A 46 10.71 -5.24 -15.82
CA LEU A 46 10.99 -5.86 -14.52
C LEU A 46 10.34 -7.25 -14.40
N VAL A 47 9.16 -7.44 -14.99
CA VAL A 47 8.50 -8.76 -15.05
C VAL A 47 9.27 -9.69 -15.98
N ASP A 48 9.58 -9.25 -17.21
CA ASP A 48 10.25 -10.06 -18.23
C ASP A 48 11.65 -10.50 -17.79
N THR A 49 12.34 -9.69 -16.99
CA THR A 49 13.66 -10.01 -16.43
C THR A 49 13.60 -10.83 -15.14
N GLY A 50 12.40 -11.11 -14.62
CA GLY A 50 12.21 -11.84 -13.36
C GLY A 50 12.63 -11.06 -12.11
N VAL A 51 12.91 -9.75 -12.24
CA VAL A 51 13.25 -8.88 -11.11
C VAL A 51 12.04 -8.68 -10.20
N ILE A 52 10.84 -8.70 -10.77
CA ILE A 52 9.58 -8.82 -10.03
C ILE A 52 8.78 -10.00 -10.54
N VAL A 53 8.17 -10.74 -9.62
CA VAL A 53 7.20 -11.79 -9.96
C VAL A 53 5.81 -11.20 -9.75
N VAL A 54 4.98 -11.23 -10.79
CA VAL A 54 3.56 -10.88 -10.65
C VAL A 54 2.90 -12.05 -9.93
N ALA A 55 2.44 -11.82 -8.69
CA ALA A 55 1.60 -12.80 -8.02
C ALA A 55 0.37 -13.08 -8.90
N ALA A 56 -0.01 -14.35 -9.07
CA ALA A 56 -1.23 -14.75 -9.79
C ALA A 56 -2.41 -13.87 -9.34
N GLU A 57 -3.43 -13.55 -10.13
CA GLU A 57 -4.57 -12.80 -9.59
C GLU A 57 -5.30 -13.63 -8.51
N PRO A 58 -5.83 -13.01 -7.43
CA PRO A 58 -6.63 -13.75 -6.45
C PRO A 58 -7.90 -14.28 -7.13
N VAL A 59 -8.38 -15.46 -6.71
CA VAL A 59 -9.58 -16.07 -7.29
C VAL A 59 -10.86 -15.83 -6.49
N ASP A 60 -10.73 -15.42 -5.23
CA ASP A 60 -11.83 -15.09 -4.33
C ASP A 60 -11.46 -13.95 -3.35
N ASN A 61 -12.44 -13.50 -2.56
CA ASN A 61 -12.22 -12.44 -1.57
C ASN A 61 -11.28 -12.89 -0.44
N ARG A 62 -11.23 -14.18 -0.10
CA ARG A 62 -10.38 -14.71 0.97
C ARG A 62 -8.91 -14.59 0.58
N GLU A 63 -8.53 -15.00 -0.62
CA GLU A 63 -7.19 -14.84 -1.15
C GLU A 63 -6.81 -13.37 -1.30
N LEU A 64 -7.76 -12.53 -1.74
CA LEU A 64 -7.57 -11.09 -1.85
C LEU A 64 -7.28 -10.47 -0.47
N HIS A 65 -8.03 -10.85 0.55
CA HIS A 65 -7.84 -10.38 1.93
C HIS A 65 -6.50 -10.83 2.50
N ILE A 66 -6.08 -12.07 2.28
CA ILE A 66 -4.75 -12.56 2.69
C ILE A 66 -3.65 -11.67 2.12
N ARG A 67 -3.74 -11.31 0.83
CA ARG A 67 -2.76 -10.42 0.19
C ARG A 67 -2.76 -9.03 0.79
N PHE A 68 -3.93 -8.45 1.06
CA PHE A 68 -4.01 -7.15 1.70
C PHE A 68 -3.43 -7.19 3.11
N LYS A 69 -3.71 -8.22 3.90
CA LYS A 69 -3.10 -8.43 5.22
C LYS A 69 -1.58 -8.50 5.11
N ASP A 70 -1.03 -9.24 4.14
CA ASP A 70 0.42 -9.37 3.95
C ASP A 70 1.09 -8.06 3.51
N ILE A 71 0.43 -7.26 2.67
CA ILE A 71 0.91 -5.92 2.31
C ILE A 71 0.89 -5.03 3.55
N LEU A 72 -0.21 -5.02 4.31
CA LEU A 72 -0.36 -4.19 5.50
C LEU A 72 0.67 -4.55 6.58
N LYS A 73 0.95 -5.83 6.81
CA LYS A 73 1.99 -6.28 7.75
C LYS A 73 3.38 -5.72 7.42
N LYS A 74 3.66 -5.46 6.14
CA LYS A 74 4.95 -4.92 5.67
C LYS A 74 5.02 -3.40 5.72
N CYS A 75 3.90 -2.70 5.55
CA CYS A 75 3.89 -1.24 5.45
C CYS A 75 3.35 -0.52 6.68
N VAL A 76 2.59 -1.20 7.54
CA VAL A 76 1.98 -0.61 8.74
C VAL A 76 2.87 -0.87 9.95
N GLN A 77 3.27 0.21 10.62
CA GLN A 77 3.96 0.14 11.91
C GLN A 77 2.95 -0.02 13.05
N ALA A 78 2.46 -1.24 13.23
CA ALA A 78 1.60 -1.64 14.35
C ALA A 78 1.77 -3.14 14.65
N PRO A 79 1.44 -3.62 15.87
CA PRO A 79 1.45 -5.05 16.17
C PRO A 79 0.54 -5.83 15.22
N ALA A 80 1.07 -6.88 14.60
CA ALA A 80 0.35 -7.65 13.58
C ALA A 80 -0.97 -8.25 14.08
N VAL A 81 -1.03 -8.66 15.35
CA VAL A 81 -2.24 -9.18 16.00
C VAL A 81 -3.34 -8.11 16.04
N LYS A 82 -3.00 -6.87 16.42
CA LYS A 82 -3.96 -5.76 16.50
C LYS A 82 -4.44 -5.31 15.13
N LEU A 83 -3.53 -5.28 14.15
CA LEU A 83 -3.88 -5.05 12.75
C LEU A 83 -4.83 -6.13 12.23
N GLY A 84 -4.53 -7.40 12.53
CA GLY A 84 -5.36 -8.56 12.15
C GLY A 84 -6.77 -8.45 12.70
N ALA A 85 -6.91 -8.15 13.99
CA ALA A 85 -8.21 -7.99 14.64
C ALA A 85 -9.07 -6.91 13.99
N VAL A 86 -8.51 -5.73 13.72
CA VAL A 86 -9.24 -4.65 13.01
C VAL A 86 -9.61 -5.06 11.59
N PHE A 87 -8.71 -5.77 10.90
CA PHE A 87 -8.97 -6.22 9.53
C PHE A 87 -10.12 -7.22 9.52
N GLU A 88 -10.08 -8.23 10.39
CA GLU A 88 -11.09 -9.29 10.50
C GLU A 88 -12.46 -8.74 10.87
N GLU A 89 -12.52 -7.76 11.77
CA GLU A 89 -13.79 -7.08 12.10
C GLU A 89 -14.45 -6.45 10.86
N LEU A 90 -13.66 -5.95 9.91
CA LEU A 90 -14.17 -5.29 8.70
C LEU A 90 -14.48 -6.26 7.54
N GLU A 91 -14.17 -7.55 7.67
CA GLU A 91 -14.34 -8.54 6.60
C GLU A 91 -15.82 -8.82 6.29
N ASP A 92 -16.72 -8.54 7.21
CA ASP A 92 -18.17 -8.63 7.01
C ASP A 92 -18.72 -7.59 6.01
N GLY A 93 -17.94 -6.53 5.74
CA GLY A 93 -18.29 -5.46 4.81
C GLY A 93 -19.22 -4.39 5.39
N ASP A 94 -19.54 -4.45 6.68
CA ASP A 94 -20.46 -3.55 7.37
C ASP A 94 -19.76 -2.32 7.97
N TRP A 95 -20.58 -1.39 8.46
CA TRP A 95 -20.11 -0.13 9.03
C TRP A 95 -19.85 -0.24 10.54
N HIS A 96 -18.59 -0.30 10.93
CA HIS A 96 -18.16 -0.36 12.33
C HIS A 96 -17.81 1.01 12.89
N GLY A 97 -18.11 1.22 14.16
CA GLY A 97 -17.77 2.46 14.86
C GLY A 97 -16.27 2.56 15.14
N SER A 98 -15.71 3.77 15.14
CA SER A 98 -14.31 3.95 15.54
C SER A 98 -14.01 3.50 16.97
N LYS A 99 -15.00 3.48 17.88
CA LYS A 99 -14.83 3.00 19.26
C LYS A 99 -14.77 1.47 19.32
N GLU A 100 -15.54 0.81 18.46
CA GLU A 100 -15.60 -0.64 18.33
C GLU A 100 -14.28 -1.17 17.76
N LEU A 101 -13.82 -0.63 16.64
CA LEU A 101 -12.51 -0.99 16.05
C LEU A 101 -11.34 -0.70 16.99
N LEU A 102 -11.46 0.35 17.81
CA LEU A 102 -10.47 0.67 18.83
C LEU A 102 -10.43 -0.38 19.95
N ALA A 103 -11.59 -0.84 20.39
CA ALA A 103 -11.73 -1.90 21.40
C ALA A 103 -11.23 -3.25 20.86
N VAL A 104 -11.60 -3.61 19.63
CA VAL A 104 -11.13 -4.83 18.95
C VAL A 104 -9.60 -4.83 18.79
N ALA A 105 -9.01 -3.69 18.47
CA ALA A 105 -7.56 -3.53 18.42
C ALA A 105 -6.88 -3.54 19.80
N GLY A 106 -7.65 -3.47 20.90
CA GLY A 106 -7.13 -3.36 22.25
C GLY A 106 -6.32 -2.10 22.50
N TYR A 107 -6.74 -0.95 21.95
CA TYR A 107 -6.16 0.36 22.26
C TYR A 107 -7.11 1.16 23.16
N GLU A 108 -6.57 1.95 24.08
CA GLU A 108 -7.40 2.76 24.99
C GLU A 108 -7.96 4.02 24.32
N ARG A 109 -7.20 4.59 23.38
CA ARG A 109 -7.51 5.89 22.78
C ARG A 109 -7.28 5.88 21.28
N SER A 110 -8.18 6.55 20.55
CA SER A 110 -8.10 6.68 19.08
C SER A 110 -6.91 7.50 18.60
N ASP A 111 -6.24 8.22 19.49
CA ASP A 111 -5.03 8.97 19.17
C ASP A 111 -3.73 8.15 19.28
N SER A 112 -3.82 6.90 19.75
CA SER A 112 -2.71 5.96 19.81
C SER A 112 -2.03 5.84 18.45
N THR A 113 -0.71 5.98 18.42
CA THR A 113 0.09 5.90 17.19
C THR A 113 -0.17 4.60 16.42
N GLY A 114 -0.27 3.46 17.12
CA GLY A 114 -0.54 2.17 16.50
C GLY A 114 -1.92 2.10 15.82
N TYR A 115 -2.98 2.57 16.49
CA TYR A 115 -4.32 2.61 15.90
C TYR A 115 -4.39 3.55 14.69
N LYS A 116 -3.79 4.74 14.81
CA LYS A 116 -3.66 5.70 13.69
C LYS A 116 -2.94 5.07 12.50
N ASN A 117 -1.85 4.33 12.76
CA ASN A 117 -1.08 3.67 11.70
C ASN A 117 -1.90 2.60 10.99
N ILE A 118 -2.70 1.80 11.72
CA ILE A 118 -3.59 0.79 11.13
C ILE A 118 -4.59 1.46 10.18
N ILE A 119 -5.37 2.43 10.67
CA ILE A 119 -6.40 3.11 9.88
C ILE A 119 -5.78 3.88 8.71
N SER A 120 -4.64 4.53 8.92
CA SER A 120 -3.92 5.25 7.88
C SER A 120 -3.41 4.31 6.79
N GLY A 121 -2.79 3.18 7.17
CA GLY A 121 -2.29 2.19 6.22
C GLY A 121 -3.39 1.60 5.34
N MET A 122 -4.52 1.23 5.94
CA MET A 122 -5.67 0.73 5.18
C MET A 122 -6.26 1.80 4.24
N LYS A 123 -6.31 3.07 4.66
CA LYS A 123 -6.71 4.19 3.79
C LYS A 123 -5.73 4.42 2.65
N THR A 124 -4.43 4.34 2.90
CA THR A 124 -3.40 4.48 1.86
C THR A 124 -3.54 3.39 0.80
N LEU A 125 -3.93 2.18 1.18
CA LEU A 125 -4.26 1.11 0.24
C LEU A 125 -5.64 1.27 -0.43
N GLY A 126 -6.45 2.26 -0.03
CA GLY A 126 -7.80 2.46 -0.53
C GLY A 126 -8.80 1.40 -0.08
N LEU A 127 -8.52 0.71 1.03
CA LEU A 127 -9.35 -0.37 1.56
C LEU A 127 -10.47 0.13 2.47
N LEU A 128 -10.40 1.37 2.96
CA LEU A 128 -11.38 1.91 3.90
C LEU A 128 -12.23 3.02 3.28
N GLU A 129 -13.54 2.92 3.52
CA GLU A 129 -14.48 4.02 3.43
C GLU A 129 -14.74 4.60 4.82
N LYS A 130 -15.10 5.88 4.87
CA LYS A 130 -15.41 6.58 6.12
C LYS A 130 -16.72 7.35 5.97
N SER A 131 -17.62 7.19 6.94
CA SER A 131 -18.84 7.99 7.08
C SER A 131 -18.99 8.40 8.54
N GLY A 132 -18.87 9.71 8.83
CA GLY A 132 -18.85 10.20 10.20
C GLY A 132 -17.73 9.56 11.04
N SER A 133 -18.11 8.87 12.11
CA SER A 133 -17.21 8.11 12.99
C SER A 133 -17.14 6.62 12.66
N LYS A 134 -17.73 6.18 11.54
CA LYS A 134 -17.78 4.79 11.12
C LYS A 134 -16.83 4.51 9.96
N PHE A 135 -16.37 3.27 9.90
CA PHE A 135 -15.49 2.73 8.88
C PHE A 135 -16.03 1.41 8.37
N ARG A 136 -15.81 1.15 7.08
CA ARG A 136 -16.05 -0.16 6.47
C ARG A 136 -15.01 -0.43 5.41
N PHE A 137 -14.89 -1.69 5.00
CA PHE A 137 -14.15 -1.99 3.78
C PHE A 137 -14.84 -1.42 2.53
N SER A 138 -14.01 -0.86 1.65
CA SER A 138 -14.41 -0.39 0.33
C SER A 138 -14.63 -1.54 -0.63
N ASP A 139 -15.26 -1.28 -1.77
CA ASP A 139 -15.47 -2.30 -2.81
C ASP A 139 -14.16 -2.90 -3.34
N LYS A 140 -13.03 -2.22 -3.11
CA LYS A 140 -11.70 -2.75 -3.43
C LYS A 140 -11.36 -4.00 -2.62
N ALA A 141 -11.86 -4.12 -1.40
CA ALA A 141 -11.69 -5.31 -0.57
C ALA A 141 -12.63 -6.46 -1.00
N PHE A 142 -13.62 -6.19 -1.86
CA PHE A 142 -14.67 -7.11 -2.26
C PHE A 142 -14.79 -7.21 -3.78
N LYS A 143 -13.66 -7.48 -4.46
CA LYS A 143 -13.62 -7.63 -5.93
C LYS A 143 -14.63 -8.68 -6.44
N PHE A 144 -14.96 -9.66 -5.61
CA PHE A 144 -15.86 -10.77 -5.94
C PHE A 144 -17.27 -10.62 -5.35
N GLY A 145 -17.67 -9.40 -4.96
CA GLY A 145 -18.94 -9.12 -4.30
C GLY A 145 -18.80 -9.00 -2.79
N ARG A 146 -19.70 -8.26 -2.14
CA ARG A 146 -19.76 -8.15 -0.68
C ARG A 146 -20.41 -9.41 -0.09
N PRO A 147 -20.06 -9.78 1.16
CA PRO A 147 -20.76 -10.83 1.90
C PRO A 147 -22.26 -10.59 2.05
#